data_AF-A0A839PRG3-F1
#
_entry.id   AF-A0A839PRG3-F1
#
_cell.length_a   1.000
_cell.length_b   1.000
_cell.length_c   1.000
_cell.angle_alpha   90.00
_cell.angle_beta   90.00
_cell.angle_gamma   90.00
#
_symmetry.space_group_name_H-M   'P 1'
#
loop_
_entity.id
_entity.type
_entity.pdbx_description
1 polymer ?
#
loop_
_entity_poly.entity_id
_entity_poly.type
_entity_poly.pdbx_seq_one_letter_code
_entity_poly.pdbx_strand_id
1 'polypeptide(L)'
;MSVTPILQSGRIERWKLHIPNLGHSDRVAGWLAEGGAGSPLVRERLADPTVRADLESLYDREVLPVLAAAGNGNTAQYVATTLDCFANPSLAHRLSDIAQNHAEKLRRRIGAFLHWGTALGVAVPQPRLCRIFAAAEQAQ
;
A
#
# COMPACT_ATOMS: atom_id res chain seq x y z
N MET A 1 44.19 -11.08 4.94
CA MET A 1 43.07 -10.11 4.90
C MET A 1 42.03 -10.67 3.96
N SER A 2 41.04 -11.38 4.49
CA SER A 2 39.98 -11.99 3.67
C SER A 2 38.83 -11.01 3.59
N VAL A 3 38.59 -10.49 2.39
CA VAL A 3 37.43 -9.64 2.11
C VAL A 3 36.23 -10.58 1.99
N THR A 4 35.32 -10.52 2.96
CA THR A 4 34.04 -11.24 2.89
C THR A 4 33.22 -10.66 1.74
N PRO A 5 32.71 -11.47 0.81
CA PRO A 5 31.84 -10.97 -0.26
C PRO A 5 30.52 -10.50 0.35
N ILE A 6 30.19 -9.24 0.10
CA ILE A 6 28.90 -8.62 0.39
C ILE A 6 27.84 -9.42 -0.35
N LEU A 7 27.03 -10.17 0.40
CA LEU A 7 25.93 -10.96 -0.14
C LEU A 7 24.98 -10.07 -0.94
N GLN A 8 24.83 -10.43 -2.22
CA GLN A 8 23.82 -10.05 -3.19
C GLN A 8 22.55 -9.35 -2.63
N SER A 9 22.53 -8.02 -2.65
CA SER A 9 21.28 -7.27 -2.69
C SER A 9 20.67 -7.39 -4.09
N GLY A 10 19.64 -8.21 -4.30
CA GLY A 10 19.09 -8.31 -5.65
C GLY A 10 17.76 -9.03 -5.90
N ARG A 11 17.12 -9.63 -4.90
CA ARG A 11 15.71 -10.08 -5.03
C ARG A 11 14.93 -9.66 -3.79
N ILE A 12 14.58 -8.38 -3.74
CA ILE A 12 13.44 -7.98 -2.91
C ILE A 12 12.25 -8.76 -3.48
N GLU A 13 11.64 -9.61 -2.65
CA GLU A 13 10.39 -10.28 -3.02
C GLU A 13 9.44 -9.24 -3.59
N ARG A 14 9.06 -9.37 -4.88
CA ARG A 14 8.41 -8.31 -5.65
C ARG A 14 7.21 -7.70 -4.90
N TRP A 15 6.47 -8.52 -4.16
CA TRP A 15 5.35 -8.11 -3.32
C TRP A 15 5.73 -7.06 -2.26
N LYS A 16 6.94 -7.10 -1.68
CA LYS A 16 7.44 -6.11 -0.70
C LYS A 16 7.60 -4.71 -1.29
N LEU A 17 7.65 -4.55 -2.60
CA LEU A 17 7.57 -3.22 -3.22
C LEU A 17 6.12 -2.78 -3.42
N HIS A 18 5.19 -3.73 -3.58
CA HIS A 18 3.78 -3.41 -3.87
C HIS A 18 2.98 -2.99 -2.64
N ILE A 19 3.30 -3.52 -1.46
CA ILE A 19 2.52 -3.28 -0.25
C ILE A 19 2.58 -1.84 0.29
N PRO A 20 3.74 -1.19 0.47
CA PRO A 20 3.78 0.24 0.79
C PRO A 20 3.13 1.10 -0.30
N ASN A 21 3.30 0.70 -1.57
CA ASN A 21 2.71 1.40 -2.70
C ASN A 21 1.18 1.33 -2.74
N LEU A 22 0.59 0.22 -2.26
CA LEU A 22 -0.85 0.04 -2.11
C LEU A 22 -1.39 1.01 -1.05
N GLY A 23 -0.77 1.08 0.13
CA GLY A 23 -1.18 2.03 1.18
C GLY A 23 -1.13 3.48 0.73
N HIS A 24 -0.08 3.87 -0.01
CA HIS A 24 -0.01 5.20 -0.61
C HIS A 24 -1.13 5.47 -1.62
N SER A 25 -1.44 4.50 -2.48
CA SER A 25 -2.51 4.63 -3.47
C SER A 25 -3.88 4.79 -2.82
N ASP A 26 -4.14 4.08 -1.72
CA ASP A 26 -5.36 4.21 -0.93
C ASP A 26 -5.47 5.58 -0.24
N ARG A 27 -4.41 6.08 0.39
CA ARG A 27 -4.42 7.42 1.01
C ARG A 27 -4.64 8.54 0.00
N VAL A 28 -4.10 8.41 -1.21
CA VAL A 28 -4.38 9.34 -2.31
C VAL A 28 -5.83 9.25 -2.76
N ALA A 29 -6.41 8.05 -2.86
CA ALA A 29 -7.81 7.90 -3.27
C ALA A 29 -8.76 8.61 -2.29
N GLY A 30 -8.54 8.46 -0.98
CA GLY A 30 -9.30 9.19 0.04
C GLY A 30 -9.14 10.71 -0.07
N TRP A 31 -7.91 11.19 -0.21
CA TRP A 31 -7.64 12.63 -0.40
C TRP A 31 -8.28 13.22 -1.67
N LEU A 32 -8.26 12.49 -2.78
CA LEU A 32 -8.95 12.91 -4.00
C LEU A 32 -10.48 12.93 -3.81
N ALA A 33 -11.05 11.96 -3.09
CA ALA A 33 -12.48 11.94 -2.76
C ALA A 33 -12.90 13.11 -1.85
N GLU A 34 -11.99 13.64 -1.04
CA GLU A 34 -12.17 14.87 -0.23
C GLU A 34 -11.98 16.17 -1.03
N GLY A 35 -11.81 16.09 -2.35
CA GLY A 35 -11.66 17.25 -3.25
C GLY A 35 -10.21 17.62 -3.58
N GLY A 36 -9.23 16.83 -3.15
CA GLY A 36 -7.84 16.95 -3.61
C GLY A 36 -7.17 18.30 -3.29
N ALA A 37 -7.60 18.98 -2.23
CA ALA A 37 -7.05 20.29 -1.87
C ALA A 37 -5.69 20.16 -1.15
N GLY A 38 -4.79 21.10 -1.44
CA GLY A 38 -3.47 21.18 -0.81
C GLY A 38 -2.49 20.09 -1.26
N SER A 39 -1.42 19.90 -0.47
CA SER A 39 -0.40 18.87 -0.70
C SER A 39 0.10 18.34 0.66
N PRO A 40 -0.80 17.73 1.46
CA PRO A 40 -0.41 17.24 2.77
C PRO A 40 0.59 16.08 2.63
N LEU A 41 1.46 15.95 3.62
CA LEU A 41 2.34 14.79 3.71
C LEU A 41 1.56 13.58 4.23
N VAL A 42 1.91 12.40 3.75
CA VAL A 42 1.33 11.13 4.24
C VAL A 42 1.43 11.04 5.77
N ARG A 43 2.59 11.40 6.33
CA ARG A 43 2.81 11.41 7.80
C ARG A 43 1.89 12.38 8.55
N GLU A 44 1.55 13.53 7.96
CA GLU A 44 0.66 14.51 8.58
C GLU A 44 -0.77 14.00 8.61
N ARG A 45 -1.21 13.32 7.55
CA ARG A 45 -2.53 12.69 7.49
C ARG A 45 -2.63 11.51 8.46
N LEU A 46 -1.55 10.73 8.60
CA LEU A 46 -1.48 9.63 9.57
C LEU A 46 -1.26 10.06 11.02
N ALA A 47 -1.04 11.36 11.28
CA ALA A 47 -1.06 11.88 12.64
C ALA A 47 -2.49 11.94 13.22
N ASP A 48 -3.52 11.90 12.38
CA ASP A 48 -4.91 11.70 12.82
C ASP A 48 -5.13 10.20 13.17
N PRO A 49 -5.47 9.89 14.43
CA PRO A 49 -5.71 8.51 14.87
C PRO A 49 -6.81 7.80 14.07
N THR A 50 -7.81 8.51 13.58
CA THR A 50 -8.91 7.94 12.79
C THR A 50 -8.40 7.49 11.42
N VAL A 51 -7.59 8.33 10.78
CA VAL A 51 -6.98 8.02 9.48
C VAL A 51 -5.97 6.88 9.62
N ARG A 52 -5.21 6.85 10.71
CA ARG A 52 -4.29 5.75 11.03
C ARG A 52 -5.03 4.43 11.24
N ALA A 53 -6.05 4.43 12.09
CA ALA A 53 -6.84 3.23 12.39
C ALA A 53 -7.58 2.69 11.14
N ASP A 54 -8.07 3.57 10.26
CA ASP A 54 -8.67 3.15 9.00
C ASP A 54 -7.65 2.45 8.08
N LEU A 55 -6.43 2.98 7.97
CA LEU A 55 -5.36 2.34 7.20
C LEU A 55 -4.94 1.01 7.82
N GLU A 56 -4.76 0.95 9.14
CA GLU A 56 -4.46 -0.31 9.85
C GLU A 56 -5.53 -1.37 9.59
N SER A 57 -6.81 -0.98 9.67
CA SER A 57 -7.95 -1.85 9.36
C SER A 57 -7.96 -2.30 7.90
N LEU A 58 -7.53 -1.47 6.94
CA LEU A 58 -7.38 -1.88 5.53
C LEU A 58 -6.35 -2.99 5.41
N TYR A 59 -5.20 -2.79 6.03
CA TYR A 59 -4.12 -3.76 5.99
C TYR A 59 -4.51 -5.07 6.67
N ASP A 60 -5.09 -5.02 7.87
CA ASP A 60 -5.52 -6.19 8.63
C ASP A 60 -6.58 -7.01 7.88
N ARG A 61 -7.61 -6.34 7.35
CA ARG A 61 -8.78 -7.04 6.79
C ARG A 61 -8.65 -7.42 5.32
N GLU A 62 -7.95 -6.64 4.52
CA GLU A 62 -7.98 -6.78 3.05
C GLU A 62 -6.61 -7.12 2.45
N VAL A 63 -5.51 -6.84 3.15
CA VAL A 63 -4.14 -7.05 2.63
C VAL A 63 -3.46 -8.25 3.28
N LEU A 64 -3.47 -8.32 4.60
CA LEU A 64 -2.77 -9.34 5.37
C LEU A 64 -3.23 -10.76 5.03
N PRO A 65 -4.54 -11.07 4.82
CA PRO A 65 -4.96 -12.41 4.45
C PRO A 65 -4.39 -12.87 3.11
N VAL A 66 -4.29 -11.98 2.12
CA VAL A 66 -3.68 -12.27 0.82
C VAL A 66 -2.18 -12.50 0.95
N LEU A 67 -1.50 -11.67 1.74
CA LEU A 67 -0.07 -11.85 2.03
C LEU A 67 0.21 -13.16 2.78
N ALA A 68 -0.63 -13.52 3.73
CA ALA A 68 -0.50 -14.78 4.47
C ALA A 68 -0.66 -15.99 3.54
N ALA A 69 -1.65 -15.95 2.63
CA ALA A 69 -1.88 -17.00 1.63
C ALA A 69 -0.74 -17.13 0.62
N ALA A 70 -0.04 -16.04 0.31
CA ALA A 70 1.11 -16.02 -0.60
C ALA A 70 2.36 -16.73 -0.06
N GLY A 71 2.46 -16.91 1.25
CA GLY A 71 3.52 -17.68 1.90
C GLY A 71 4.87 -16.96 2.12
N ASN A 72 5.58 -17.49 3.12
CA ASN A 72 6.97 -17.26 3.54
C ASN A 72 7.36 -15.85 4.01
N GLY A 73 7.00 -15.57 5.26
CA GLY A 73 7.57 -14.50 6.06
C GLY A 73 6.63 -14.06 7.18
N ASN A 74 7.14 -13.33 8.16
CA ASN A 74 6.28 -12.65 9.14
C ASN A 74 5.59 -11.45 8.44
N THR A 75 4.55 -11.73 7.66
CA THR A 75 3.81 -10.74 6.87
C THR A 75 3.14 -9.70 7.75
N ALA A 76 2.66 -10.10 8.94
CA ALA A 76 2.14 -9.20 9.95
C ALA A 76 3.21 -8.19 10.42
N GLN A 77 4.41 -8.67 10.76
CA GLN A 77 5.53 -7.78 11.10
C GLN A 77 5.93 -6.88 9.94
N TYR A 78 5.94 -7.40 8.71
CA TYR A 78 6.25 -6.58 7.54
C TYR A 78 5.19 -5.48 7.30
N VAL A 79 3.91 -5.78 7.52
CA VAL A 79 2.82 -4.80 7.48
C VAL A 79 3.01 -3.75 8.58
N ALA A 80 3.31 -4.16 9.82
CA ALA A 80 3.60 -3.24 10.92
C ALA A 80 4.76 -2.29 10.58
N THR A 81 5.90 -2.83 10.13
CA THR A 81 7.04 -2.03 9.67
C THR A 81 6.67 -1.08 8.52
N THR A 82 5.81 -1.52 7.59
CA THR A 82 5.34 -0.68 6.49
C THR A 82 4.54 0.51 7.00
N LEU A 83 3.63 0.27 7.94
CA LEU A 83 2.81 1.32 8.55
C LEU A 83 3.69 2.30 9.34
N ASP A 84 4.70 1.84 10.05
CA ASP A 84 5.65 2.69 10.78
C ASP A 84 6.49 3.54 9.82
N CYS A 85 6.90 2.99 8.67
CA CYS A 85 7.61 3.73 7.63
C CYS A 85 6.81 4.92 7.09
N PHE A 86 5.47 4.83 7.03
CA PHE A 86 4.66 5.98 6.61
C PHE A 86 4.67 7.14 7.61
N ALA A 87 4.95 6.87 8.87
CA ALA A 87 5.08 7.87 9.93
C ALA A 87 6.51 8.44 10.06
N ASN A 88 7.46 7.96 9.25
CA ASN A 88 8.86 8.37 9.35
C ASN A 88 9.02 9.89 9.09
N PRO A 89 9.52 10.67 10.08
CA PRO A 89 9.63 12.12 9.96
C PRO A 89 10.66 12.58 8.92
N SER A 90 11.61 11.71 8.56
CA SER A 90 12.65 12.01 7.56
C SER A 90 12.16 11.91 6.12
N LEU A 91 10.94 11.40 5.90
CA LEU A 91 10.34 11.24 4.58
C LEU A 91 9.26 12.30 4.33
N ALA A 92 9.38 13.03 3.23
CA ALA A 92 8.43 14.06 2.81
C ALA A 92 7.53 13.57 1.66
N HIS A 93 6.84 12.45 1.86
CA HIS A 93 5.92 11.89 0.86
C HIS A 93 4.64 12.73 0.75
N ARG A 94 4.53 13.56 -0.29
CA ARG A 94 3.36 14.39 -0.56
C ARG A 94 2.27 13.62 -1.29
N LEU A 95 1.00 13.78 -0.88
CA LEU A 95 -0.12 13.14 -1.57
C LEU A 95 -0.25 13.59 -3.03
N SER A 96 0.01 14.87 -3.33
CA SER A 96 -0.01 15.40 -4.70
C SER A 96 0.99 14.69 -5.63
N ASP A 97 2.19 14.41 -5.12
CA ASP A 97 3.26 13.79 -5.91
C ASP A 97 2.94 12.32 -6.15
N ILE A 98 2.38 11.66 -5.14
CA ILE A 98 1.90 10.28 -5.26
C ILE A 98 0.69 10.19 -6.21
N ALA A 99 -0.13 11.23 -6.32
CA ALA A 99 -1.32 11.27 -7.17
C ALA A 99 -1.06 11.39 -8.68
N GLN A 100 0.16 11.74 -9.09
CA GLN A 100 0.51 11.73 -10.51
C GLN A 100 0.32 10.33 -11.11
N ASN A 101 -0.35 10.21 -12.26
CA ASN A 101 -0.67 8.93 -12.91
C ASN A 101 -1.40 7.94 -11.96
N HIS A 102 -2.28 8.44 -11.09
CA HIS A 102 -2.91 7.62 -10.05
C HIS A 102 -3.76 6.47 -10.60
N ALA A 103 -4.55 6.66 -11.66
CA ALA A 103 -5.33 5.59 -12.28
C ALA A 103 -4.44 4.41 -12.74
N GLU A 104 -3.31 4.70 -13.39
CA GLU A 104 -2.35 3.68 -13.81
C GLU A 104 -1.66 3.00 -12.61
N LYS A 105 -1.32 3.78 -11.58
CA LYS A 105 -0.80 3.24 -10.31
C LYS A 105 -1.81 2.28 -9.67
N LEU A 106 -3.11 2.59 -9.70
CA LEU A 106 -4.16 1.73 -9.14
C LEU A 106 -4.25 0.39 -9.86
N ARG A 107 -4.15 0.35 -11.19
CA ARG A 107 -4.08 -0.92 -11.96
C ARG A 107 -2.90 -1.78 -11.54
N ARG A 108 -1.71 -1.20 -11.54
CA ARG A 108 -0.45 -1.93 -11.26
C ARG A 108 -0.28 -2.32 -9.79
N ARG A 109 -1.03 -1.70 -8.88
CA ARG A 109 -0.92 -1.91 -7.43
C ARG A 109 -2.14 -2.63 -6.88
N ILE A 110 -3.31 -1.98 -6.91
CA ILE A 110 -4.54 -2.54 -6.35
C ILE A 110 -5.11 -3.61 -7.27
N GLY A 111 -5.27 -3.35 -8.57
CA GLY A 111 -5.78 -4.32 -9.52
C GLY A 111 -4.94 -5.61 -9.55
N ALA A 112 -3.62 -5.47 -9.63
CA ALA A 112 -2.69 -6.60 -9.56
C ALA A 112 -2.79 -7.37 -8.23
N PHE A 113 -2.97 -6.67 -7.10
CA PHE A 113 -3.11 -7.29 -5.78
C PHE A 113 -4.43 -8.07 -5.64
N LEU A 114 -5.54 -7.50 -6.11
CA LEU A 114 -6.84 -8.16 -6.15
C LEU A 114 -6.79 -9.42 -7.02
N HIS A 115 -6.21 -9.32 -8.22
CA HIS A 115 -6.02 -10.48 -9.10
C HIS A 115 -5.20 -11.58 -8.43
N TRP A 116 -4.14 -11.20 -7.71
CA TRP A 116 -3.29 -12.14 -7.00
C TRP A 116 -4.03 -12.85 -5.86
N GLY A 117 -4.83 -12.14 -5.06
CA GLY A 117 -5.69 -12.74 -4.04
C GLY A 117 -6.65 -13.78 -4.62
N THR A 118 -7.30 -13.45 -5.74
CA THR A 118 -8.16 -14.40 -6.47
C THR A 118 -7.38 -15.62 -6.96
N ALA A 119 -6.19 -15.43 -7.54
CA ALA A 119 -5.36 -16.52 -8.04
C ALA A 119 -4.87 -17.47 -6.92
N LEU A 120 -4.71 -16.94 -5.70
CA LEU A 120 -4.39 -17.72 -4.49
C LEU A 120 -5.62 -18.39 -3.84
N GLY A 121 -6.82 -18.15 -4.36
CA GLY A 121 -8.08 -18.69 -3.79
C GLY A 121 -8.50 -18.02 -2.47
N VAL A 122 -8.03 -16.79 -2.20
CA VAL A 122 -8.40 -16.05 -0.99
C VAL A 122 -9.84 -15.56 -1.11
N ALA A 123 -10.73 -16.09 -0.28
CA ALA A 123 -12.16 -15.75 -0.28
C ALA A 123 -12.51 -14.51 0.56
N VAL A 124 -11.52 -13.83 1.15
CA VAL A 124 -11.75 -12.66 2.01
C VAL A 124 -12.24 -11.48 1.16
N PRO A 125 -13.36 -10.84 1.51
CA PRO A 125 -13.83 -9.65 0.80
C PRO A 125 -12.84 -8.49 0.90
N GLN A 126 -12.59 -7.81 -0.22
CA GLN A 126 -11.72 -6.63 -0.31
C GLN A 126 -12.50 -5.37 -0.77
N PRO A 127 -13.59 -4.99 -0.07
CA PRO A 127 -14.55 -3.99 -0.56
C PRO A 127 -13.95 -2.60 -0.73
N ARG A 128 -12.99 -2.18 0.11
CA ARG A 128 -12.35 -0.86 -0.03
C ARG A 128 -11.45 -0.85 -1.24
N LEU A 129 -10.59 -1.86 -1.39
CA LEU A 129 -9.72 -2.00 -2.56
C LEU A 129 -10.51 -2.08 -3.86
N CYS A 130 -11.59 -2.87 -3.89
CA CYS A 130 -12.49 -2.94 -5.04
C CYS A 130 -13.14 -1.60 -5.37
N ARG A 131 -13.63 -0.86 -4.36
CA ARG A 131 -14.25 0.47 -4.57
C ARG A 131 -13.25 1.47 -5.15
N ILE A 132 -12.04 1.53 -4.58
CA ILE A 132 -10.98 2.43 -5.05
C ILE A 132 -10.61 2.09 -6.49
N PHE A 133 -10.46 0.80 -6.79
CA PHE A 133 -10.12 0.35 -8.13
C PHE A 133 -11.22 0.68 -9.15
N ALA A 134 -12.50 0.44 -8.81
CA ALA A 134 -13.63 0.75 -9.67
C ALA A 134 -13.78 2.26 -9.94
N ALA A 135 -13.61 3.11 -8.93
CA ALA A 135 -13.71 4.56 -9.09
C ALA A 135 -12.67 5.11 -10.09
N ALA A 136 -11.49 4.50 -10.15
CA ALA A 136 -10.44 4.91 -11.08
C ALA A 136 -10.67 4.47 -12.52
N GLU A 137 -11.36 3.35 -12.73
CA GLU A 137 -11.79 2.91 -14.06
C GLU A 137 -12.89 3.81 -14.64
N GLN A 138 -13.68 4.46 -13.78
CA GLN A 138 -14.77 5.36 -14.19
C GLN A 138 -14.33 6.80 -14.49
N ALA A 139 -13.15 7.20 -14.01
CA ALA A 139 -12.61 8.55 -14.18
C ALA A 139 -11.77 8.72 -15.46
N GLN A 140 -11.74 7.70 -16.33
CA GLN A 140 -11.10 7.71 -17.65
C GLN A 140 -12.13 7.81 -18.76
#